data_AF-A0A2M8JP31-F1
#
_entry.id   AF-A0A2M8JP31-F1
#
_cell.length_a   1.000
_cell.length_b   1.000
_cell.length_c   1.000
_cell.angle_alpha   90.00
_cell.angle_beta   90.00
_cell.angle_gamma   90.00
#
_symmetry.space_group_name_H-M   'P 1'
#
loop_
_entity.id
_entity.type
_entity.pdbx_description
1 polymer ?
#
loop_
_entity_poly.entity_id
_entity_poly.type
_entity_poly.pdbx_seq_one_letter_code
_entity_poly.pdbx_strand_id
1 'polypeptide(L)'
;MVSLKSIQTEVDVCYLYQILAENEKDSNVAAVFKQMSAIEHSHALAFLAKNNLDESHLPTPSGRAKTLHWIGKCFGYDYILGVLLDTEKSVSSSILKARKQSQTQESISDTAHVAILKNILNSSSNVSGANLARFEKRHRSVGGNALRAAVLGGNDGLVSNFSLVMGIAGATGGQDEVLLAGMAGLLAGALSMALGEWISVKSSQELYENQMQLEMEELETNPEGEQQELALIYMAKGIPEVQAKAMAAELMQNKSQAHELLIKEELGINPEDLKGSAMEAALTSFFLFAIGAIIPVFPFFFWGGMQAVIISTVFSAAGLFLIGAAITLFTGKSVWFSGMRQVVFGLAAAAITFGIGKLIGVSVAG
;
A
#
# COMPACT_ATOMS: atom_id res chain seq x y z
N MET A 1 33.56 -15.16 -4.45
CA MET A 1 33.26 -15.12 -3.00
C MET A 1 31.77 -14.86 -2.83
N VAL A 2 31.06 -15.72 -2.11
CA VAL A 2 29.66 -15.44 -1.76
C VAL A 2 29.67 -14.35 -0.69
N SER A 3 28.88 -13.30 -0.85
CA SER A 3 28.84 -12.18 0.09
C SER A 3 28.29 -12.63 1.45
N LEU A 4 28.89 -12.18 2.56
CA LEU A 4 28.37 -12.32 3.93
C LEU A 4 26.89 -11.88 4.04
N LYS A 5 26.46 -10.98 3.16
CA LYS A 5 25.08 -10.53 3.02
C LYS A 5 24.12 -11.68 2.67
N SER A 6 24.55 -12.65 1.88
CA SER A 6 23.73 -13.81 1.48
C SER A 6 23.47 -14.72 2.68
N ILE A 7 24.48 -14.97 3.52
CA ILE A 7 24.34 -15.75 4.77
C ILE A 7 23.34 -15.07 5.72
N GLN A 8 23.44 -13.74 5.88
CA GLN A 8 22.48 -12.99 6.69
C GLN A 8 21.05 -13.09 6.15
N THR A 9 20.87 -13.04 4.83
CA THR A 9 19.55 -13.21 4.21
C THR A 9 18.97 -14.59 4.55
N GLU A 10 19.73 -15.67 4.40
CA GLU A 10 19.24 -17.02 4.72
C GLU A 10 18.84 -17.17 6.20
N VAL A 11 19.63 -16.61 7.11
CA VAL A 11 19.32 -16.60 8.55
C VAL A 11 18.06 -15.79 8.85
N ASP A 12 17.90 -14.63 8.23
CA ASP A 12 16.72 -13.78 8.42
C ASP A 12 15.45 -14.45 7.88
N VAL A 13 15.52 -15.09 6.71
CA VAL A 13 14.41 -15.83 6.10
C VAL A 13 14.05 -17.05 6.95
N CYS A 14 15.04 -17.84 7.38
CA CYS A 14 14.87 -18.96 8.32
C CYS A 14 14.10 -18.54 9.58
N TYR A 15 14.51 -17.44 10.20
CA TYR A 15 13.87 -16.87 11.39
C TYR A 15 12.41 -16.47 11.15
N LEU A 16 12.12 -15.82 10.02
CA LEU A 16 10.77 -15.38 9.69
C LEU A 16 9.84 -16.56 9.36
N TYR A 17 10.32 -17.61 8.67
CA TYR A 17 9.55 -18.84 8.47
C TYR A 17 9.20 -19.55 9.78
N GLN A 18 10.14 -19.59 10.73
CA GLN A 18 9.89 -20.17 12.05
C GLN A 18 8.77 -19.41 12.79
N ILE A 19 8.79 -18.07 12.71
CA ILE A 19 7.73 -17.24 13.28
C ILE A 19 6.37 -17.50 12.61
N LEU A 20 6.33 -17.60 11.28
CA LEU A 20 5.10 -17.94 10.56
C LEU A 20 4.57 -19.31 11.01
N ALA A 21 5.44 -20.32 11.12
CA ALA A 21 5.06 -21.65 11.57
C ALA A 21 4.49 -21.69 13.00
N GLU A 22 5.04 -20.88 13.92
CA GLU A 22 4.58 -20.82 15.32
C GLU A 22 3.23 -20.13 15.48
N ASN A 23 2.86 -19.26 14.54
CA ASN A 23 1.66 -18.43 14.62
C ASN A 23 0.59 -18.82 13.58
N GLU A 24 0.85 -19.82 12.75
CA GLU A 24 -0.11 -20.37 11.79
C GLU A 24 -1.09 -21.33 12.48
N LYS A 25 -2.38 -21.19 12.15
CA LYS A 25 -3.46 -21.99 12.72
C LYS A 25 -3.63 -23.31 11.98
N ASP A 26 -3.36 -23.36 10.68
CA ASP A 26 -3.40 -24.59 9.90
C ASP A 26 -2.13 -25.41 10.13
N SER A 27 -2.28 -26.60 10.73
CA SER A 27 -1.15 -27.48 11.05
C SER A 27 -0.36 -27.94 9.82
N ASN A 28 -1.00 -28.04 8.64
CA ASN A 28 -0.33 -28.42 7.40
C ASN A 28 0.52 -27.27 6.88
N VAL A 29 -0.02 -26.05 6.88
CA VAL A 29 0.71 -24.84 6.45
C VAL A 29 1.85 -24.53 7.42
N ALA A 30 1.62 -24.68 8.72
CA ALA A 30 2.66 -24.57 9.74
C ALA A 30 3.81 -25.58 9.53
N ALA A 31 3.49 -26.82 9.13
CA ALA A 31 4.49 -27.84 8.82
C ALA A 31 5.33 -27.47 7.58
N VAL A 32 4.70 -26.89 6.55
CA VAL A 32 5.39 -26.37 5.36
C VAL A 32 6.36 -25.25 5.75
N PHE A 33 5.94 -24.26 6.55
CA PHE A 33 6.84 -23.19 7.00
C PHE A 33 8.02 -23.72 7.83
N LYS A 34 7.83 -24.75 8.67
CA LYS A 34 8.94 -25.40 9.39
C LYS A 34 9.94 -26.06 8.43
N GLN A 35 9.44 -26.71 7.38
CA GLN A 35 10.31 -27.31 6.37
C GLN A 35 11.08 -26.24 5.60
N MET A 36 10.44 -25.14 5.22
CA MET A 36 11.09 -24.00 4.57
C MET A 36 12.18 -23.38 5.46
N SER A 37 11.88 -23.17 6.75
CA SER A 37 12.85 -22.70 7.74
C SER A 37 14.09 -23.60 7.80
N ALA A 38 13.90 -24.92 7.85
CA ALA A 38 15.00 -25.89 7.88
C ALA A 38 15.84 -25.89 6.59
N ILE A 39 15.21 -25.66 5.43
CA ILE A 39 15.91 -25.54 4.14
C ILE A 39 16.80 -24.30 4.14
N GLU A 40 16.30 -23.13 4.56
CA GLU A 40 17.14 -21.91 4.58
C GLU A 40 18.26 -21.98 5.61
N HIS A 41 18.03 -22.65 6.73
CA HIS A 41 19.11 -22.97 7.65
C HIS A 41 20.21 -23.81 6.97
N SER A 42 19.83 -24.80 6.16
CA SER A 42 20.78 -25.62 5.41
C SER A 42 21.53 -24.81 4.33
N HIS A 43 20.88 -23.83 3.69
CA HIS A 43 21.53 -22.89 2.76
C HIS A 43 22.54 -21.99 3.47
N ALA A 44 22.20 -21.45 4.64
CA ALA A 44 23.11 -20.66 5.46
C ALA A 44 24.39 -21.45 5.80
N LEU A 45 24.23 -22.71 6.22
CA LEU A 45 25.35 -23.63 6.49
C LEU A 45 26.18 -23.94 5.24
N ALA A 46 25.53 -24.19 4.10
CA ALA A 46 26.22 -24.45 2.84
C ALA A 46 27.04 -23.23 2.37
N PHE A 47 26.54 -22.01 2.58
CA PHE A 47 27.28 -20.79 2.30
C PHE A 47 28.45 -20.57 3.25
N LEU A 48 28.33 -20.93 4.53
CA LEU A 48 29.45 -20.91 5.48
C LEU A 48 30.54 -21.92 5.09
N ALA A 49 30.16 -23.16 4.78
CA ALA A 49 31.09 -24.20 4.35
C ALA A 49 31.86 -23.81 3.08
N LYS A 50 31.19 -23.16 2.11
CA LYS A 50 31.83 -22.62 0.90
C LYS A 50 32.85 -21.51 1.17
N ASN A 51 32.79 -20.87 2.33
CA ASN A 51 33.74 -19.86 2.80
C ASN A 51 34.72 -20.41 3.87
N ASN A 52 34.76 -21.73 4.09
CA ASN A 52 35.57 -22.40 5.13
C ASN A 52 35.28 -21.87 6.55
N LEU A 53 34.02 -21.56 6.83
CA LEU A 53 33.56 -21.12 8.15
C LEU A 53 32.66 -22.20 8.78
N ASP A 54 32.81 -22.39 10.08
CA ASP A 54 31.98 -23.33 10.86
C ASP A 54 30.67 -22.70 11.31
N GLU A 55 29.70 -23.53 11.72
CA GLU A 55 28.37 -23.16 12.22
C GLU A 55 28.40 -22.11 13.34
N SER A 56 29.49 -22.03 14.11
CA SER A 56 29.70 -21.01 15.15
C SER A 56 29.73 -19.57 14.60
N HIS A 57 29.85 -19.39 13.28
CA HIS A 57 29.86 -18.10 12.60
C HIS A 57 28.49 -17.72 12.00
N LEU A 58 27.43 -18.48 12.29
CA LEU A 58 26.08 -18.07 11.91
C LEU A 58 25.75 -16.72 12.59
N PRO A 59 25.37 -15.68 11.82
CA PRO A 59 24.92 -14.45 12.41
C PRO A 59 23.60 -14.66 13.15
N THR A 60 23.30 -13.79 14.11
CA THR A 60 21.94 -13.74 14.69
C THR A 60 20.97 -13.07 13.71
N PRO A 61 19.65 -13.28 13.84
CA PRO A 61 18.66 -12.57 13.04
C PRO A 61 18.85 -11.05 13.14
N SER A 62 18.80 -10.38 11.99
CA SER A 62 19.10 -8.96 11.87
C SER A 62 18.08 -8.08 12.60
N GLY A 63 18.45 -6.81 12.82
CA GLY A 63 17.51 -5.81 13.33
C GLY A 63 16.26 -5.68 12.45
N ARG A 64 16.42 -5.81 11.12
CA ARG A 64 15.30 -5.79 10.16
C ARG A 64 14.35 -6.97 10.39
N ALA A 65 14.86 -8.19 10.53
CA ALA A 65 14.05 -9.38 10.75
C ALA A 65 13.27 -9.30 12.09
N LYS A 66 13.90 -8.77 13.15
CA LYS A 66 13.25 -8.52 14.44
C LYS A 66 12.16 -7.44 14.35
N THR A 67 12.39 -6.37 13.59
CA THR A 67 11.37 -5.34 13.33
C THR A 67 10.19 -5.92 12.56
N LEU A 68 10.43 -6.76 11.55
CA LEU A 68 9.36 -7.43 10.79
C LEU A 68 8.51 -8.34 11.67
N HIS A 69 9.14 -9.09 12.59
CA HIS A 69 8.41 -9.87 13.60
C HIS A 69 7.53 -8.96 14.48
N TRP A 70 8.05 -7.84 14.97
CA TRP A 70 7.26 -6.88 15.76
C TRP A 70 6.06 -6.33 14.98
N ILE A 71 6.26 -5.96 13.70
CA ILE A 71 5.18 -5.54 12.80
C ILE A 71 4.14 -6.66 12.65
N GLY A 72 4.57 -7.91 12.46
CA GLY A 72 3.66 -9.05 12.36
C GLY A 72 2.79 -9.25 13.61
N LYS A 73 3.34 -9.02 14.81
CA LYS A 73 2.57 -9.05 16.06
C LYS A 73 1.49 -7.96 16.12
N CYS A 74 1.77 -6.78 15.56
CA CYS A 74 0.85 -5.65 15.60
C CYS A 74 -0.20 -5.67 14.47
N PHE A 75 0.17 -6.15 13.28
CA PHE A 75 -0.62 -5.99 12.05
C PHE A 75 -1.03 -7.33 11.40
N GLY A 76 -0.59 -8.46 11.95
CA GLY A 76 -0.84 -9.80 11.42
C GLY A 76 0.34 -10.37 10.64
N TYR A 77 0.46 -11.70 10.66
CA TYR A 77 1.58 -12.44 10.08
C TYR A 77 1.55 -12.52 8.54
N ASP A 78 0.42 -12.19 7.90
CA ASP A 78 0.29 -12.08 6.44
C ASP A 78 1.23 -11.03 5.82
N TYR A 79 1.55 -9.97 6.59
CA TYR A 79 2.52 -8.97 6.16
C TYR A 79 3.93 -9.57 6.02
N ILE A 80 4.33 -10.42 6.96
CA ILE A 80 5.62 -11.11 6.93
C ILE A 80 5.67 -12.06 5.73
N LEU A 81 4.57 -12.74 5.43
CA LEU A 81 4.44 -13.63 4.27
C LEU A 81 4.65 -12.88 2.94
N GLY A 82 4.08 -11.68 2.80
CA GLY A 82 4.30 -10.83 1.62
C GLY A 82 5.76 -10.34 1.49
N VAL A 83 6.37 -9.90 2.59
CA VAL A 83 7.79 -9.48 2.60
C VAL A 83 8.73 -10.64 2.29
N LEU A 84 8.42 -11.85 2.76
CA LEU A 84 9.17 -13.07 2.43
C LEU A 84 9.06 -13.41 0.94
N LEU A 85 7.86 -13.34 0.36
CA LEU A 85 7.69 -13.59 -1.07
C LEU A 85 8.54 -12.65 -1.94
N ASP A 86 8.59 -11.35 -1.61
CA ASP A 86 9.42 -10.39 -2.33
C ASP A 86 10.92 -10.64 -2.13
N THR A 87 11.31 -11.09 -0.93
CA THR A 87 12.69 -11.46 -0.62
C THR A 87 13.12 -12.69 -1.43
N GLU A 88 12.28 -13.73 -1.47
CA GLU A 88 12.50 -14.96 -2.22
C GLU A 88 12.57 -14.72 -3.74
N LYS A 89 11.71 -13.85 -4.28
CA LYS A 89 11.80 -13.42 -5.69
C LYS A 89 13.11 -12.69 -5.98
N SER A 90 13.53 -11.80 -5.09
CA SER A 90 14.79 -11.07 -5.24
C SER A 90 16.00 -12.00 -5.16
N VAL A 91 15.97 -13.01 -4.29
CA VAL A 91 17.04 -14.00 -4.14
C VAL A 91 17.08 -14.92 -5.34
N SER A 92 15.93 -15.48 -5.74
CA SER A 92 15.80 -16.37 -6.91
C SER A 92 16.29 -15.69 -8.18
N SER A 93 15.86 -14.45 -8.46
CA SER A 93 16.32 -13.69 -9.64
C SER A 93 17.82 -13.36 -9.59
N SER A 94 18.39 -13.13 -8.41
CA SER A 94 19.82 -12.88 -8.23
C SER A 94 20.65 -14.15 -8.43
N ILE A 95 20.18 -15.30 -7.93
CA ILE A 95 20.82 -16.62 -8.09
C ILE A 95 20.76 -17.06 -9.55
N LEU A 96 19.62 -16.89 -10.22
CA LEU A 96 19.46 -17.18 -11.65
C LEU A 96 20.42 -16.33 -12.50
N LYS A 97 20.52 -15.01 -12.24
CA LYS A 97 21.48 -14.14 -12.93
C LYS A 97 22.94 -14.55 -12.68
N ALA A 98 23.30 -14.84 -11.42
CA ALA A 98 24.66 -15.26 -11.06
C ALA A 98 25.05 -16.63 -11.65
N ARG A 99 24.11 -17.58 -11.76
CA ARG A 99 24.35 -18.91 -12.34
C ARG A 99 24.31 -18.89 -13.87
N LYS A 100 23.50 -18.03 -14.51
CA LYS A 100 23.53 -17.80 -15.97
C LYS A 100 24.89 -17.23 -16.41
N GLN A 101 25.53 -16.41 -15.58
CA GLN A 101 26.92 -15.98 -15.76
C GLN A 101 27.97 -17.07 -15.47
N SER A 102 27.65 -18.08 -14.65
CA SER A 102 28.60 -19.12 -14.21
C SER A 102 28.39 -20.50 -14.85
N GLN A 103 27.45 -20.66 -15.79
CA GLN A 103 27.10 -21.93 -16.48
C GLN A 103 26.97 -23.15 -15.53
N THR A 104 26.26 -23.01 -14.42
CA THR A 104 26.01 -24.11 -13.47
C THR A 104 24.55 -24.54 -13.48
N GLN A 105 24.31 -25.83 -13.24
CA GLN A 105 23.00 -26.49 -13.36
C GLN A 105 21.98 -25.93 -12.35
N GLU A 106 20.72 -25.84 -12.77
CA GLU A 106 19.60 -25.36 -11.94
C GLU A 106 19.36 -26.28 -10.74
N SER A 107 19.18 -25.71 -9.55
CA SER A 107 18.70 -26.45 -8.37
C SER A 107 17.19 -26.32 -8.30
N ILE A 108 16.49 -27.44 -8.11
CA ILE A 108 15.02 -27.55 -8.01
C ILE A 108 14.47 -26.67 -6.86
N SER A 109 15.31 -26.30 -5.89
CA SER A 109 14.94 -25.47 -4.73
C SER A 109 14.73 -23.99 -5.07
N ASP A 110 15.36 -23.47 -6.13
CA ASP A 110 15.57 -22.02 -6.27
C ASP A 110 14.29 -21.24 -6.62
N THR A 111 13.25 -21.91 -7.13
CA THR A 111 11.92 -21.35 -7.44
C THR A 111 10.77 -22.02 -6.68
N ALA A 112 11.05 -23.14 -6.00
CA ALA A 112 10.04 -23.90 -5.24
C ALA A 112 9.42 -23.06 -4.11
N HIS A 113 10.23 -22.25 -3.41
CA HIS A 113 9.75 -21.42 -2.31
C HIS A 113 8.76 -20.35 -2.79
N VAL A 114 9.07 -19.68 -3.90
CA VAL A 114 8.18 -18.68 -4.52
C VAL A 114 6.84 -19.31 -4.94
N ALA A 115 6.87 -20.52 -5.51
CA ALA A 115 5.66 -21.23 -5.91
C ALA A 115 4.80 -21.67 -4.70
N ILE A 116 5.44 -22.19 -3.66
CA ILE A 116 4.78 -22.62 -2.41
C ILE A 116 4.14 -21.42 -1.71
N LEU A 117 4.86 -20.30 -1.56
CA LEU A 117 4.34 -19.09 -0.94
C LEU A 117 3.16 -18.48 -1.71
N LYS A 118 3.24 -18.45 -3.05
CA LYS A 118 2.12 -18.00 -3.90
C LYS A 118 0.88 -18.86 -3.68
N ASN A 119 1.03 -20.18 -3.60
CA ASN A 119 -0.09 -21.08 -3.38
C ASN A 119 -0.72 -20.93 -1.99
N ILE A 120 0.10 -20.74 -0.94
CA ILE A 120 -0.39 -20.48 0.42
C ILE A 120 -1.15 -19.14 0.47
N LEU A 121 -0.59 -18.08 -0.12
CA LEU A 121 -1.23 -16.76 -0.21
C LEU A 121 -2.56 -16.78 -0.98
N ASN A 122 -2.65 -17.58 -2.04
CA ASN A 122 -3.87 -17.72 -2.84
C ASN A 122 -4.95 -18.57 -2.15
N SER A 123 -4.57 -19.41 -1.20
CA SER A 123 -5.47 -20.32 -0.49
C SER A 123 -5.99 -19.75 0.84
N SER A 124 -5.33 -18.74 1.40
CA SER A 124 -5.76 -18.09 2.64
C SER A 124 -6.88 -17.07 2.38
N SER A 125 -8.10 -17.42 2.76
CA SER A 125 -9.33 -16.62 2.60
C SER A 125 -9.43 -15.38 3.52
N ASN A 126 -8.36 -15.01 4.22
CA ASN A 126 -8.35 -13.97 5.24
C ASN A 126 -7.13 -13.03 5.14
N VAL A 127 -6.76 -12.63 3.92
CA VAL A 127 -5.67 -11.67 3.72
C VAL A 127 -6.09 -10.28 4.22
N SER A 128 -5.32 -9.79 5.20
CA SER A 128 -5.39 -8.45 5.79
C SER A 128 -5.48 -7.30 4.77
N GLY A 129 -6.28 -6.29 5.12
CA GLY A 129 -6.72 -5.15 4.28
C GLY A 129 -5.65 -4.33 3.56
N ALA A 130 -4.37 -4.46 3.93
CA ALA A 130 -3.27 -3.71 3.31
C ALA A 130 -2.84 -4.27 1.94
N ASN A 131 -2.95 -5.59 1.71
CA ASN A 131 -2.72 -6.18 0.38
C ASN A 131 -4.01 -6.20 -0.48
N LEU A 132 -5.17 -6.16 0.18
CA LEU A 132 -6.44 -5.85 -0.48
C LEU A 132 -6.43 -4.47 -1.14
N ALA A 133 -5.67 -3.47 -0.66
CA ALA A 133 -5.56 -2.19 -1.35
C ALA A 133 -4.82 -2.27 -2.71
N ARG A 134 -3.93 -3.26 -2.90
CA ARG A 134 -3.27 -3.53 -4.18
C ARG A 134 -4.10 -4.42 -5.12
N PHE A 135 -5.01 -5.25 -4.58
CA PHE A 135 -5.92 -6.10 -5.33
C PHE A 135 -7.36 -5.56 -5.47
N GLU A 136 -7.76 -4.52 -4.72
CA GLU A 136 -9.07 -3.85 -4.79
C GLU A 136 -9.30 -3.14 -6.12
N LYS A 137 -8.27 -3.02 -6.98
CA LYS A 137 -8.42 -2.47 -8.33
C LYS A 137 -9.27 -3.34 -9.24
N ARG A 138 -9.50 -4.62 -8.92
CA ARG A 138 -10.11 -5.57 -9.87
C ARG A 138 -11.64 -5.68 -9.82
N HIS A 139 -12.31 -5.17 -8.78
CA HIS A 139 -13.78 -5.13 -8.74
C HIS A 139 -14.32 -3.92 -7.96
N ARG A 140 -14.32 -2.76 -8.59
CA ARG A 140 -15.10 -1.61 -8.09
C ARG A 140 -15.46 -0.70 -9.25
N SER A 141 -16.77 -0.47 -9.43
CA SER A 141 -17.29 0.40 -10.48
C SER A 141 -16.63 1.78 -10.43
N VAL A 142 -16.32 2.34 -11.60
CA VAL A 142 -15.65 3.64 -11.79
C VAL A 142 -16.33 4.78 -11.00
N GLY A 143 -17.63 4.69 -10.71
CA GLY A 143 -18.36 5.66 -9.88
C GLY A 143 -18.09 5.60 -8.37
N GLY A 144 -17.61 4.46 -7.83
CA GLY A 144 -17.39 4.28 -6.39
C GLY A 144 -16.05 4.81 -5.89
N ASN A 145 -15.02 4.86 -6.74
CA ASN A 145 -13.68 5.29 -6.34
C ASN A 145 -13.56 6.83 -6.28
N ALA A 146 -14.17 7.53 -7.25
CA ALA A 146 -14.21 8.99 -7.28
C ALA A 146 -14.98 9.58 -6.09
N LEU A 147 -16.15 9.03 -5.77
CA LEU A 147 -16.94 9.50 -4.62
C LEU A 147 -16.28 9.10 -3.28
N ARG A 148 -15.58 7.96 -3.20
CA ARG A 148 -14.76 7.61 -2.01
C ARG A 148 -13.59 8.59 -1.82
N ALA A 149 -12.85 8.89 -2.88
CA ALA A 149 -11.76 9.87 -2.85
C ALA A 149 -12.28 11.26 -2.47
N ALA A 150 -13.46 11.64 -2.98
CA ALA A 150 -14.12 12.89 -2.65
C ALA A 150 -14.46 13.03 -1.16
N VAL A 151 -15.06 11.99 -0.60
CA VAL A 151 -15.43 11.95 0.82
C VAL A 151 -14.18 11.93 1.71
N LEU A 152 -13.11 11.26 1.30
CA LEU A 152 -11.83 11.25 2.02
C LEU A 152 -11.14 12.62 1.99
N GLY A 153 -11.09 13.30 0.84
CA GLY A 153 -10.47 14.63 0.72
C GLY A 153 -11.24 15.71 1.49
N GLY A 154 -12.57 15.71 1.40
CA GLY A 154 -13.39 16.61 2.22
C GLY A 154 -13.24 16.35 3.72
N ASN A 155 -13.13 15.07 4.11
CA ASN A 155 -12.88 14.72 5.50
C ASN A 155 -11.52 15.23 5.99
N ASP A 156 -10.47 15.00 5.21
CA ASP A 156 -9.11 15.38 5.58
C ASP A 156 -8.99 16.89 5.74
N GLY A 157 -9.53 17.66 4.78
CA GLY A 157 -9.60 19.11 4.87
C GLY A 157 -10.35 19.61 6.09
N LEU A 158 -11.51 19.01 6.39
CA LEU A 158 -12.32 19.42 7.53
C LEU A 158 -11.62 19.10 8.87
N VAL A 159 -11.12 17.88 9.07
CA VAL A 159 -10.51 17.47 10.35
C VAL A 159 -9.20 18.21 10.59
N SER A 160 -8.34 18.30 9.59
CA SER A 160 -7.03 18.95 9.71
C SER A 160 -7.17 20.44 10.01
N ASN A 161 -8.01 21.16 9.25
CA ASN A 161 -8.17 22.59 9.44
C ASN A 161 -9.00 22.92 10.67
N PHE A 162 -9.97 22.08 11.05
CA PHE A 162 -10.69 22.23 12.33
C PHE A 162 -9.73 22.13 13.51
N SER A 163 -8.84 21.12 13.50
CA SER A 163 -7.84 20.94 14.55
C SER A 163 -6.87 22.12 14.64
N LEU A 164 -6.42 22.66 13.50
CA LEU A 164 -5.56 23.84 13.42
C LEU A 164 -6.25 25.08 14.02
N VAL A 165 -7.44 25.41 13.53
CA VAL A 165 -8.24 26.57 13.95
C VAL A 165 -8.54 26.50 15.44
N MET A 166 -8.91 25.33 15.97
CA MET A 166 -9.15 25.14 17.40
C MET A 166 -7.87 25.33 18.24
N GLY A 167 -6.72 24.88 17.74
CA GLY A 167 -5.43 25.12 18.40
C GLY A 167 -5.09 26.60 18.51
N ILE A 168 -5.22 27.35 17.41
CA ILE A 168 -4.97 28.79 17.42
C ILE A 168 -5.99 29.53 18.29
N ALA A 169 -7.28 29.17 18.18
CA ALA A 169 -8.33 29.77 19.00
C ALA A 169 -8.10 29.53 20.51
N GLY A 170 -7.57 28.36 20.88
CA GLY A 170 -7.19 28.06 22.26
C GLY A 170 -6.01 28.91 22.75
N ALA A 171 -5.08 29.27 21.87
CA ALA A 171 -3.88 30.04 22.20
C ALA A 171 -4.10 31.55 22.26
N THR A 172 -4.85 32.13 21.32
CA THR A 172 -4.94 33.59 21.15
C THR A 172 -6.29 34.16 21.56
N GLY A 173 -7.38 33.37 21.52
CA GLY A 173 -8.76 33.85 21.73
C GLY A 173 -9.26 34.88 20.71
N GLY A 174 -8.40 35.32 19.78
CA GLY A 174 -8.63 36.38 18.79
C GLY A 174 -9.15 35.86 17.45
N GLN A 175 -9.90 36.71 16.75
CA GLN A 175 -10.58 36.38 15.50
C GLN A 175 -9.62 36.39 14.29
N ASP A 176 -8.73 37.38 14.22
CA ASP A 176 -7.87 37.62 13.06
C ASP A 176 -6.76 36.57 12.94
N GLU A 177 -6.17 36.15 14.06
CA GLU A 177 -5.12 35.12 14.07
C GLU A 177 -5.68 33.77 13.62
N VAL A 178 -6.91 33.45 14.03
CA VAL A 178 -7.59 32.21 13.65
C VAL A 178 -7.96 32.22 12.17
N LEU A 179 -8.47 33.35 11.65
CA LEU A 179 -8.76 33.51 10.22
C LEU A 179 -7.49 33.38 9.38
N LEU A 180 -6.42 34.07 9.77
CA LEU A 180 -5.14 34.02 9.05
C LEU A 180 -4.59 32.60 9.01
N ALA A 181 -4.52 31.94 10.16
CA ALA A 181 -4.01 30.57 10.27
C ALA A 181 -4.92 29.56 9.56
N GLY A 182 -6.24 29.67 9.71
CA GLY A 182 -7.21 28.78 9.08
C GLY A 182 -7.25 28.89 7.56
N MET A 183 -7.13 30.11 7.01
CA MET A 183 -7.05 30.32 5.57
C MET A 183 -5.69 29.86 5.00
N ALA A 184 -4.59 30.13 5.73
CA ALA A 184 -3.28 29.64 5.35
C ALA A 184 -3.21 28.10 5.37
N GLY A 185 -3.76 27.47 6.43
CA GLY A 185 -3.87 26.02 6.57
C GLY A 185 -4.73 25.38 5.48
N LEU A 186 -5.86 25.99 5.15
CA LEU A 186 -6.71 25.57 4.03
C LEU A 186 -5.93 25.56 2.71
N LEU A 187 -5.29 26.69 2.36
CA LEU A 187 -4.57 26.79 1.08
C LEU A 187 -3.35 25.87 1.03
N ALA A 188 -2.56 25.83 2.11
CA ALA A 188 -1.39 24.97 2.20
C ALA A 188 -1.78 23.48 2.12
N GLY A 189 -2.82 23.08 2.85
CA GLY A 189 -3.33 21.72 2.82
C GLY A 189 -3.91 21.34 1.46
N ALA A 190 -4.75 22.19 0.87
CA ALA A 190 -5.35 21.93 -0.44
C ALA A 190 -4.31 21.83 -1.55
N LEU A 191 -3.31 22.72 -1.57
CA LEU A 191 -2.19 22.66 -2.52
C LEU A 191 -1.34 21.41 -2.31
N SER A 192 -1.02 21.07 -1.05
CA SER A 192 -0.24 19.87 -0.74
C SER A 192 -0.98 18.60 -1.17
N MET A 193 -2.30 18.53 -0.96
CA MET A 193 -3.11 17.39 -1.38
C MET A 193 -3.19 17.30 -2.91
N ALA A 194 -3.39 18.42 -3.61
CA ALA A 194 -3.37 18.47 -5.08
C ALA A 194 -2.04 17.98 -5.66
N LEU A 195 -0.92 18.49 -5.14
CA LEU A 195 0.41 18.09 -5.58
C LEU A 195 0.66 16.61 -5.28
N GLY A 196 0.27 16.14 -4.09
CA GLY A 196 0.40 14.73 -3.71
C GLY A 196 -0.38 13.81 -4.64
N GLU A 197 -1.63 14.16 -4.97
CA GLU A 197 -2.46 13.38 -5.89
C GLU A 197 -1.91 13.41 -7.32
N TRP A 198 -1.48 14.59 -7.80
CA TRP A 198 -0.87 14.73 -9.13
C TRP A 198 0.37 13.83 -9.26
N ILE A 199 1.29 13.91 -8.29
CA ILE A 199 2.52 13.10 -8.27
C ILE A 199 2.19 11.62 -8.20
N SER A 200 1.23 11.23 -7.35
CA SER A 200 0.79 9.83 -7.20
C SER A 200 0.27 9.25 -8.52
N VAL A 201 -0.65 9.97 -9.17
CA VAL A 201 -1.22 9.54 -10.46
C VAL A 201 -0.15 9.55 -11.55
N LYS A 202 0.65 10.62 -11.65
CA LYS A 202 1.66 10.74 -12.69
C LYS A 202 2.76 9.69 -12.56
N SER A 203 3.24 9.42 -11.34
CA SER A 203 4.23 8.38 -11.09
C SER A 203 3.69 6.98 -11.41
N SER A 204 2.40 6.73 -11.13
CA SER A 204 1.76 5.47 -11.50
C SER A 204 1.67 5.32 -13.02
N GLN A 205 1.33 6.40 -13.75
CA GLN A 205 1.32 6.41 -15.21
C GLN A 205 2.70 6.16 -15.81
N GLU A 206 3.73 6.86 -15.32
CA GLU A 206 5.12 6.67 -15.77
C GLU A 206 5.62 5.25 -15.52
N LEU A 207 5.26 4.66 -14.37
CA LEU A 207 5.58 3.26 -14.08
C LEU A 207 4.91 2.31 -15.08
N TYR A 208 3.61 2.50 -15.34
CA TYR A 208 2.87 1.68 -16.28
C TYR A 208 3.38 1.82 -17.72
N GLU A 209 3.66 3.06 -18.15
CA GLU A 209 4.28 3.33 -19.46
C GLU A 209 5.62 2.61 -19.61
N ASN A 210 6.46 2.64 -18.57
CA ASN A 210 7.74 1.94 -18.58
C ASN A 210 7.56 0.40 -18.60
N GLN A 211 6.63 -0.15 -17.83
CA GLN A 211 6.35 -1.59 -17.86
C GLN A 211 5.83 -2.04 -19.23
N MET A 212 4.94 -1.25 -19.85
CA MET A 212 4.48 -1.51 -21.21
C MET A 212 5.63 -1.45 -22.23
N GLN A 213 6.59 -0.54 -22.08
CA GLN A 213 7.75 -0.50 -22.97
C GLN A 213 8.65 -1.73 -22.81
N LEU A 214 8.92 -2.14 -21.58
CA LEU A 214 9.73 -3.35 -21.30
C LEU A 214 9.07 -4.61 -21.84
N GLU A 215 7.75 -4.75 -21.66
CA GLU A 215 6.96 -5.86 -22.20
C GLU A 215 7.03 -5.94 -23.73
N MET A 216 7.00 -4.79 -24.41
CA MET A 216 7.19 -4.75 -25.86
C MET A 216 8.62 -5.15 -26.26
N GLU A 217 9.63 -4.73 -25.50
CA GLU A 217 11.02 -5.13 -25.72
C GLU A 217 11.21 -6.65 -25.52
N GLU A 218 10.55 -7.24 -24.52
CA GLU A 218 10.57 -8.68 -24.26
C GLU A 218 9.87 -9.47 -25.38
N LEU A 219 8.73 -8.99 -25.89
CA LEU A 219 8.08 -9.53 -27.10
C LEU A 219 8.94 -9.46 -28.36
N GLU A 220 9.86 -8.50 -28.45
CA GLU A 220 10.80 -8.37 -29.57
C GLU A 220 12.05 -9.23 -29.41
N THR A 221 12.60 -9.29 -28.20
CA THR A 221 13.89 -9.91 -27.92
C THR A 221 13.79 -11.38 -27.48
N ASN A 222 12.67 -11.79 -26.89
CA ASN A 222 12.43 -13.13 -26.37
C ASN A 222 10.99 -13.64 -26.65
N PRO A 223 10.54 -13.70 -27.92
CA PRO A 223 9.16 -14.08 -28.27
C PRO A 223 8.79 -15.51 -27.84
N GLU A 224 9.77 -16.43 -27.78
CA GLU A 224 9.54 -17.80 -27.30
C GLU A 224 9.20 -17.84 -25.81
N GLY A 225 9.77 -16.93 -25.01
CA GLY A 225 9.45 -16.76 -23.59
C GLY A 225 8.03 -16.24 -23.42
N GLU A 226 7.69 -15.12 -24.08
CA GLU A 226 6.35 -14.50 -23.98
C GLU A 226 5.23 -15.43 -24.43
N GLN A 227 5.48 -16.26 -25.44
CA GLN A 227 4.53 -17.29 -25.85
C GLN A 227 4.27 -18.33 -24.73
N GLN A 228 5.31 -18.70 -23.98
CA GLN A 228 5.16 -19.61 -22.84
C GLN A 228 4.40 -18.93 -21.70
N GLU A 229 4.66 -17.64 -21.44
CA GLU A 229 3.96 -16.84 -20.44
C GLU A 229 2.46 -16.75 -20.74
N LEU A 230 2.11 -16.42 -21.99
CA LEU A 230 0.73 -16.44 -22.49
C LEU A 230 0.05 -17.81 -22.32
N ALA A 231 0.75 -18.89 -22.64
CA ALA A 231 0.22 -20.24 -22.44
C ALA A 231 -0.04 -20.53 -20.96
N LEU A 232 0.85 -20.11 -20.07
CA LEU A 232 0.67 -20.25 -18.62
C LEU A 232 -0.52 -19.42 -18.11
N ILE A 233 -0.71 -18.20 -18.62
CA ILE A 233 -1.89 -17.37 -18.31
C ILE A 233 -3.18 -18.08 -18.70
N TYR A 234 -3.24 -18.67 -19.91
CA TYR A 234 -4.40 -19.44 -20.34
C TYR A 234 -4.64 -20.70 -19.51
N MET A 235 -3.57 -21.43 -19.15
CA MET A 235 -3.66 -22.59 -18.27
C MET A 235 -4.16 -22.22 -16.87
N ALA A 236 -3.72 -21.09 -16.32
CA ALA A 236 -4.20 -20.59 -15.04
C ALA A 236 -5.70 -20.24 -15.07
N LYS A 237 -6.26 -19.95 -16.26
CA LYS A 237 -7.70 -19.77 -16.48
C LYS A 237 -8.46 -21.09 -16.70
N GLY A 238 -7.79 -22.23 -16.60
CA GLY A 238 -8.38 -23.57 -16.74
C GLY A 238 -8.40 -24.11 -18.17
N ILE A 239 -7.69 -23.47 -19.12
CA ILE A 239 -7.59 -23.96 -20.50
C ILE A 239 -6.56 -25.11 -20.56
N PRO A 240 -6.90 -26.26 -21.17
CA PRO A 240 -5.96 -27.38 -21.31
C PRO A 240 -4.66 -26.98 -22.00
N GLU A 241 -3.52 -27.50 -21.54
CA GLU A 241 -2.17 -27.10 -22.00
C GLU A 241 -2.01 -27.08 -23.53
N VAL A 242 -2.49 -28.13 -24.22
CA VAL A 242 -2.40 -28.22 -25.69
C VAL A 242 -3.14 -27.06 -26.36
N GLN A 243 -4.32 -26.71 -25.84
CA GLN A 243 -5.13 -25.62 -26.35
C GLN A 243 -4.52 -24.26 -25.97
N ALA A 244 -4.00 -24.11 -24.75
CA ALA A 244 -3.35 -22.90 -24.28
C ALA A 244 -2.10 -22.56 -25.12
N LYS A 245 -1.26 -23.55 -25.42
CA LYS A 245 -0.08 -23.40 -26.29
C LYS A 245 -0.47 -23.01 -27.72
N ALA A 246 -1.53 -23.61 -28.26
CA ALA A 246 -2.03 -23.26 -29.59
C ALA A 246 -2.57 -21.82 -29.64
N MET A 247 -3.37 -21.42 -28.64
CA MET A 247 -3.90 -20.06 -28.51
C MET A 247 -2.80 -19.01 -28.34
N ALA A 248 -1.78 -19.31 -27.53
CA ALA A 248 -0.62 -18.44 -27.36
C ALA A 248 0.16 -18.29 -28.68
N ALA A 249 0.42 -19.40 -29.39
CA ALA A 249 1.10 -19.36 -30.68
C ALA A 249 0.32 -18.57 -31.75
N GLU A 250 -1.01 -18.69 -31.76
CA GLU A 250 -1.88 -17.91 -32.65
C GLU A 250 -1.83 -16.42 -32.32
N LEU A 251 -1.93 -16.07 -31.03
CA LEU A 251 -1.89 -14.67 -30.59
C LEU A 251 -0.53 -14.01 -30.89
N MET A 252 0.56 -14.75 -30.73
CA MET A 252 1.93 -14.27 -31.02
C MET A 252 2.17 -13.93 -32.50
N GLN A 253 1.29 -14.35 -33.42
CA GLN A 253 1.34 -13.89 -34.82
C GLN A 253 1.08 -12.38 -34.95
N ASN A 254 0.36 -11.79 -33.98
CA ASN A 254 0.13 -10.36 -33.91
C ASN A 254 0.68 -9.81 -32.59
N LYS A 255 1.92 -9.32 -32.64
CA LYS A 255 2.61 -8.72 -31.48
C LYS A 255 1.81 -7.62 -30.79
N SER A 256 1.03 -6.83 -31.54
CA SER A 256 0.19 -5.77 -30.93
C SER A 256 -0.92 -6.35 -30.06
N GLN A 257 -1.55 -7.45 -30.49
CA GLN A 257 -2.60 -8.12 -29.72
C GLN A 257 -2.02 -8.94 -28.57
N ALA A 258 -0.87 -9.58 -28.78
CA ALA A 258 -0.12 -10.25 -27.71
C ALA A 258 0.25 -9.26 -26.60
N HIS A 259 0.79 -8.10 -26.98
CA HIS A 259 1.14 -7.03 -26.07
C HIS A 259 -0.05 -6.49 -25.28
N GLU A 260 -1.18 -6.21 -25.94
CA GLU A 260 -2.39 -5.75 -25.26
C GLU A 260 -2.91 -6.78 -24.24
N LEU A 261 -2.82 -8.07 -24.57
CA LEU A 261 -3.22 -9.13 -23.66
C LEU A 261 -2.26 -9.27 -22.48
N LEU A 262 -0.94 -9.24 -22.72
CA LEU A 262 0.09 -9.32 -21.67
C LEU A 262 -0.01 -8.14 -20.70
N ILE A 263 -0.18 -6.91 -21.20
CA ILE A 263 -0.44 -5.72 -20.38
C ILE A 263 -1.63 -5.93 -19.43
N LYS A 264 -2.71 -6.50 -19.95
CA LYS A 264 -3.95 -6.66 -19.18
C LYS A 264 -3.92 -7.85 -18.23
N GLU A 265 -3.39 -8.97 -18.66
CA GLU A 265 -3.48 -10.26 -17.97
C GLU A 265 -2.28 -10.51 -17.07
N GLU A 266 -1.08 -10.15 -17.51
CA GLU A 266 0.16 -10.30 -16.75
C GLU A 266 0.42 -9.08 -15.85
N LEU A 267 0.53 -7.90 -16.45
CA LEU A 267 0.85 -6.67 -15.71
C LEU A 267 -0.37 -6.16 -14.92
N GLY A 268 -1.57 -6.61 -15.26
CA GLY A 268 -2.82 -6.16 -14.63
C GLY A 268 -3.12 -4.69 -14.89
N ILE A 269 -2.50 -4.09 -15.91
CA ILE A 269 -2.66 -2.69 -16.28
C ILE A 269 -3.91 -2.59 -17.16
N ASN A 270 -4.84 -1.72 -16.77
CA ASN A 270 -5.96 -1.37 -17.62
C ASN A 270 -5.58 -0.12 -18.44
N PRO A 271 -5.52 -0.18 -19.78
CA PRO A 271 -5.23 0.98 -20.63
C PRO A 271 -6.19 2.16 -20.41
N GLU A 272 -7.40 1.90 -19.90
CA GLU A 272 -8.35 2.94 -19.55
C GLU A 272 -7.95 3.74 -18.29
N ASP A 273 -7.27 3.11 -17.33
CA ASP A 273 -6.77 3.79 -16.12
C ASP A 273 -5.69 4.82 -16.47
N LEU A 274 -4.90 4.55 -17.52
CA LEU A 274 -3.87 5.44 -18.05
C LEU A 274 -4.47 6.73 -18.66
N LYS A 275 -5.73 6.72 -19.07
CA LYS A 275 -6.42 7.91 -19.61
C LYS A 275 -6.86 8.89 -18.54
N GLY A 276 -6.83 8.51 -17.25
CA GLY A 276 -7.16 9.39 -16.15
C GLY A 276 -6.23 10.61 -16.13
N SER A 277 -6.80 11.82 -16.08
CA SER A 277 -5.97 13.03 -16.04
C SER A 277 -5.41 13.26 -14.64
N ALA A 278 -4.09 13.20 -14.47
CA ALA A 278 -3.43 13.56 -13.21
C ALA A 278 -3.81 14.97 -12.74
N MET A 279 -4.04 15.89 -13.71
CA MET A 279 -4.49 17.25 -13.42
C MET A 279 -5.92 17.29 -12.90
N GLU A 280 -6.81 16.47 -13.46
CA GLU A 280 -8.20 16.38 -12.99
C GLU A 280 -8.26 15.84 -11.56
N ALA A 281 -7.49 14.79 -11.24
CA ALA A 281 -7.37 14.22 -9.90
C ALA A 281 -6.82 15.23 -8.87
N ALA A 282 -5.80 16.00 -9.27
CA ALA A 282 -5.23 17.06 -8.45
C ALA A 282 -6.25 18.17 -8.16
N LEU A 283 -6.95 18.64 -9.18
CA LEU A 283 -7.89 19.75 -9.06
C LEU A 283 -9.13 19.34 -8.24
N THR A 284 -9.65 18.12 -8.46
CA THR A 284 -10.73 17.59 -7.62
C THR A 284 -10.30 17.47 -6.16
N SER A 285 -9.12 16.93 -5.88
CA SER A 285 -8.58 16.83 -4.52
C SER A 285 -8.43 18.19 -3.84
N PHE A 286 -7.92 19.19 -4.55
CA PHE A 286 -7.82 20.58 -4.07
C PHE A 286 -9.18 21.10 -3.60
N PHE A 287 -10.20 21.03 -4.47
CA PHE A 287 -11.51 21.58 -4.15
C PHE A 287 -12.21 20.82 -3.04
N LEU A 288 -12.11 19.49 -3.02
CA LEU A 288 -12.71 18.67 -1.98
C LEU A 288 -12.11 18.96 -0.62
N PHE A 289 -10.78 19.05 -0.54
CA PHE A 289 -10.08 19.49 0.67
C PHE A 289 -10.52 20.89 1.07
N ALA A 290 -10.53 21.86 0.15
CA ALA A 290 -10.89 23.24 0.43
C ALA A 290 -12.34 23.38 0.95
N ILE A 291 -13.29 22.63 0.38
CA ILE A 291 -14.68 22.58 0.82
C ILE A 291 -14.79 22.03 2.25
N GLY A 292 -14.00 21.00 2.59
CA GLY A 292 -13.93 20.51 3.96
C GLY A 292 -13.32 21.54 4.92
N ALA A 293 -12.17 22.10 4.53
CA ALA A 293 -11.36 22.98 5.35
C ALA A 293 -12.00 24.35 5.61
N ILE A 294 -12.89 24.85 4.74
CA ILE A 294 -13.55 26.15 4.95
C ILE A 294 -14.61 26.08 6.04
N ILE A 295 -15.24 24.92 6.27
CA ILE A 295 -16.31 24.73 7.25
C ILE A 295 -15.92 25.22 8.67
N PRO A 296 -14.79 24.80 9.25
CA PRO A 296 -14.37 25.30 10.57
C PRO A 296 -13.96 26.77 10.58
N VAL A 297 -13.50 27.33 9.46
CA VAL A 297 -13.02 28.73 9.36
C VAL A 297 -14.20 29.70 9.18
N PHE A 298 -15.24 29.27 8.47
CA PHE A 298 -16.35 30.14 8.05
C PHE A 298 -16.98 30.96 9.19
N PRO A 299 -17.23 30.42 10.41
CA PRO A 299 -17.79 31.21 11.50
C PRO A 299 -16.87 32.35 12.00
N PHE A 300 -15.56 32.20 11.87
CA PHE A 300 -14.60 33.22 12.30
C PHE A 300 -14.60 34.46 11.38
N PHE A 301 -15.26 34.43 10.22
CA PHE A 301 -15.46 35.65 9.41
C PHE A 301 -16.44 36.64 10.06
N PHE A 302 -17.36 36.16 10.90
CA PHE A 302 -18.46 36.96 11.42
C PHE A 302 -18.46 37.09 12.94
N TRP A 303 -17.85 36.13 13.65
CA TRP A 303 -17.83 36.08 15.10
C TRP A 303 -16.40 35.93 15.63
N GLY A 304 -16.15 36.44 16.84
CA GLY A 304 -14.90 36.28 17.57
C GLY A 304 -15.08 35.57 18.92
N GLY A 305 -13.97 35.26 19.58
CA GLY A 305 -13.94 34.66 20.91
C GLY A 305 -14.62 33.28 21.01
N MET A 306 -15.09 32.94 22.22
CA MET A 306 -15.69 31.63 22.50
C MET A 306 -16.97 31.37 21.68
N GLN A 307 -17.70 32.42 21.29
CA GLN A 307 -18.88 32.28 20.45
C GLN A 307 -18.52 31.70 19.07
N ALA A 308 -17.44 32.19 18.44
CA ALA A 308 -16.97 31.67 17.16
C ALA A 308 -16.51 30.21 17.26
N VAL A 309 -15.82 29.85 18.35
CA VAL A 309 -15.38 28.49 18.64
C VAL A 309 -16.55 27.51 18.74
N ILE A 310 -17.61 27.88 19.47
CA ILE A 310 -18.81 27.05 19.62
C ILE A 310 -19.51 26.86 18.26
N ILE A 311 -19.70 27.95 17.50
CA ILE A 311 -20.36 27.87 16.19
C ILE A 311 -19.51 27.03 15.22
N SER A 312 -18.20 27.24 15.16
CA SER A 312 -17.26 26.43 14.38
C SER A 312 -17.31 24.95 14.75
N THR A 313 -17.37 24.64 16.04
CA THR A 313 -17.48 23.26 16.53
C THR A 313 -18.79 22.60 16.06
N VAL A 314 -19.92 23.31 16.14
CA VAL A 314 -21.22 22.80 15.69
C VAL A 314 -21.24 22.56 14.19
N PHE A 315 -20.75 23.51 13.39
CA PHE A 315 -20.68 23.38 11.94
C PHE A 315 -19.74 22.24 11.52
N SER A 316 -18.58 22.12 12.18
CA SER A 316 -17.63 21.05 11.92
C SER A 316 -18.17 19.69 12.33
N ALA A 317 -18.86 19.57 13.47
CA ALA A 317 -19.54 18.34 13.87
C ALA A 317 -20.63 17.92 12.87
N ALA A 318 -21.43 18.88 12.38
CA ALA A 318 -22.41 18.59 11.33
C ALA A 318 -21.73 18.13 10.03
N GLY A 319 -20.65 18.81 9.61
CA GLY A 319 -19.85 18.40 8.45
C GLY A 319 -19.26 17.00 8.59
N LEU A 320 -18.63 16.68 9.73
CA LEU A 320 -18.10 15.35 10.05
C LEU A 320 -19.19 14.28 9.99
N PHE A 321 -20.37 14.57 10.54
CA PHE A 321 -21.48 13.63 10.51
C PHE A 321 -21.95 13.38 9.09
N LEU A 322 -22.11 14.42 8.26
CA LEU A 322 -22.54 14.30 6.86
C LEU A 322 -21.52 13.52 6.03
N ILE A 323 -20.23 13.81 6.20
CA ILE A 323 -19.13 13.10 5.54
C ILE A 323 -19.13 11.63 6.01
N GLY A 324 -19.17 11.39 7.32
CA GLY A 324 -19.22 10.04 7.88
C GLY A 324 -20.46 9.24 7.47
N ALA A 325 -21.60 9.92 7.31
CA ALA A 325 -22.83 9.35 6.75
C ALA A 325 -22.65 8.98 5.28
N ALA A 326 -22.05 9.84 4.46
CA ALA A 326 -21.76 9.54 3.05
C ALA A 326 -20.85 8.31 2.89
N ILE A 327 -19.91 8.07 3.82
CA ILE A 327 -19.06 6.85 3.83
C ILE A 327 -19.90 5.56 3.94
N THR A 328 -21.10 5.62 4.54
CA THR A 328 -21.95 4.43 4.69
C THR A 328 -22.49 3.88 3.38
N LEU A 329 -22.61 4.73 2.35
CA LEU A 329 -22.96 4.31 1.00
C LEU A 329 -21.95 3.29 0.43
N PHE A 330 -20.73 3.26 0.96
CA PHE A 330 -19.67 2.34 0.53
C PHE A 330 -19.39 1.19 1.49
N THR A 331 -19.68 1.38 2.77
CA THR A 331 -19.28 0.43 3.83
C THR A 331 -20.41 -0.46 4.31
N GLY A 332 -21.67 -0.16 3.93
CA GLY A 332 -22.85 -0.91 4.35
C GLY A 332 -23.13 -0.86 5.85
N LYS A 333 -22.42 0.00 6.60
CA LYS A 333 -22.63 0.23 8.04
C LYS A 333 -23.78 1.21 8.26
N SER A 334 -24.32 1.26 9.47
CA SER A 334 -25.38 2.22 9.79
C SER A 334 -24.88 3.67 9.72
N VAL A 335 -25.70 4.54 9.14
CA VAL A 335 -25.45 6.00 8.98
C VAL A 335 -25.05 6.61 10.31
N TRP A 336 -25.81 6.30 11.36
CA TRP A 336 -25.56 6.78 12.72
C TRP A 336 -24.20 6.35 13.27
N PHE A 337 -23.79 5.09 13.07
CA PHE A 337 -22.52 4.61 13.59
C PHE A 337 -21.34 5.29 12.89
N SER A 338 -21.36 5.36 11.56
CA SER A 338 -20.24 5.96 10.82
C SER A 338 -20.17 7.48 10.99
N GLY A 339 -21.31 8.16 10.94
CA GLY A 339 -21.40 9.61 11.18
C GLY A 339 -20.94 9.97 12.59
N MET A 340 -21.47 9.30 13.61
CA MET A 340 -21.12 9.62 15.00
C MET A 340 -19.67 9.29 15.33
N ARG A 341 -19.12 8.19 14.79
CA ARG A 341 -17.69 7.87 14.90
C ARG A 341 -16.82 9.02 14.39
N GLN A 342 -17.19 9.62 13.26
CA GLN A 342 -16.44 10.72 12.66
C GLN A 342 -16.49 11.98 13.52
N VAL A 343 -17.68 12.30 14.04
CA VAL A 343 -17.88 13.40 14.99
C VAL A 343 -17.02 13.21 16.24
N VAL A 344 -17.05 12.01 16.85
CA VAL A 344 -16.29 11.72 18.07
C VAL A 344 -14.80 11.91 17.85
N PHE A 345 -14.22 11.36 16.77
CA PHE A 345 -12.80 11.51 16.49
C PHE A 345 -12.42 12.95 16.16
N GLY A 346 -13.23 13.66 15.36
CA GLY A 346 -12.95 15.05 15.02
C GLY A 346 -13.06 15.99 16.22
N LEU A 347 -14.07 15.82 17.09
CA LEU A 347 -14.21 16.58 18.33
C LEU A 347 -13.08 16.26 19.32
N ALA A 348 -12.66 15.00 19.42
CA ALA A 348 -11.54 14.62 20.26
C ALA A 348 -10.23 15.28 19.79
N ALA A 349 -9.95 15.26 18.49
CA ALA A 349 -8.78 15.91 17.90
C ALA A 349 -8.80 17.43 18.18
N ALA A 350 -9.93 18.09 17.92
CA ALA A 350 -10.12 19.51 18.20
C ALA A 350 -9.99 19.87 19.69
N ALA A 351 -10.53 19.06 20.59
CA ALA A 351 -10.41 19.29 22.03
C ALA A 351 -8.95 19.19 22.49
N ILE A 352 -8.20 18.21 21.95
CA ILE A 352 -6.77 18.06 22.21
C ILE A 352 -6.00 19.28 21.70
N THR A 353 -6.20 19.69 20.44
CA THR A 353 -5.46 20.84 19.89
C THR A 353 -5.83 22.14 20.57
N PHE A 354 -7.11 22.37 20.89
CA PHE A 354 -7.54 23.53 21.69
C PHE A 354 -6.86 23.56 23.05
N GLY A 355 -6.81 22.41 23.74
CA GLY A 355 -6.13 22.28 25.03
C GLY A 355 -4.64 22.58 24.95
N ILE A 356 -3.94 22.04 23.94
CA ILE A 356 -2.53 22.33 23.67
C ILE A 356 -2.33 23.81 23.37
N GLY A 357 -3.17 24.39 22.52
CA GLY A 357 -3.16 25.81 22.19
C GLY A 357 -3.26 26.68 23.44
N LYS A 358 -4.20 26.35 24.34
CA LYS A 358 -4.37 27.05 25.62
C LYS A 358 -3.13 26.97 26.51
N LEU A 359 -2.47 25.82 26.59
CA LEU A 359 -1.24 25.66 27.39
C LEU A 359 -0.08 26.48 26.81
N ILE A 360 0.08 26.48 25.48
CA ILE A 360 1.14 27.22 24.80
C ILE A 360 0.88 28.73 24.90
N GLY A 361 -0.35 29.18 24.65
CA GLY A 361 -0.72 30.59 24.70
C GLY A 361 -0.47 31.22 26.08
N VAL A 362 -0.76 30.47 27.16
CA VAL A 362 -0.44 30.89 28.53
C VAL A 362 1.07 31.03 28.79
N SER A 363 1.91 30.24 28.10
CA SER A 363 3.37 30.24 28.28
C SER A 363 4.11 31.27 27.41
N VAL A 364 3.47 31.80 26.36
CA VAL A 364 4.06 32.81 25.46
C VAL A 364 3.65 34.23 25.88
N ALA A 365 2.48 34.39 26.52
CA ALA A 365 1.97 35.67 26.98
C ALA A 365 2.28 36.01 28.45
N GLY A 366 2.78 35.04 29.23
CA GLY A 366 3.27 35.22 30.61
C GLY A 366 4.78 35.12 30.67
#